data_AF-A0A059KUY2-F1
#
_entry.id   AF-A0A059KUY2-F1
#
_cell.length_a   1.000
_cell.length_b   1.000
_cell.length_c   1.000
_cell.angle_alpha   90.00
_cell.angle_beta   90.00
_cell.angle_gamma   90.00
#
_symmetry.space_group_name_H-M   'P 1'
#
loop_
_entity.id
_entity.type
_entity.pdbx_description
1 polymer ?
#
loop_
_entity_poly.entity_id
_entity_poly.type
_entity_poly.pdbx_seq_one_letter_code
_entity_poly.pdbx_strand_id
1 'polypeptide(L)' 'MNRADAIKHFKGITPLAKALGITYEAVRQWGEEIPELRQYQLELVTNGELKAGKKQSAS' A
#
# COMPACT_ATOMS: atom_id res chain seq x y z
N MET A 1 -2.01 4.60 -5.69
CA MET A 1 -0.76 3.83 -5.51
C MET A 1 -0.97 2.42 -6.05
N ASN A 2 -0.04 1.91 -6.85
CA ASN A 2 -0.10 0.55 -7.36
C ASN A 2 0.49 -0.45 -6.34
N ARG A 3 0.09 -1.71 -6.46
CA ARG A 3 0.55 -2.80 -5.58
C ARG A 3 2.04 -3.08 -5.73
N ALA A 4 2.58 -2.97 -6.94
CA ALA A 4 3.96 -3.30 -7.25
C ALA A 4 4.96 -2.37 -6.53
N ASP A 5 4.68 -1.08 -6.49
CA ASP A 5 5.51 -0.06 -5.85
C ASP A 5 5.55 -0.28 -4.33
N ALA A 6 4.41 -0.59 -3.72
CA ALA A 6 4.37 -0.95 -2.31
C ALA A 6 5.22 -2.21 -2.05
N ILE A 7 5.04 -3.27 -2.84
CA ILE A 7 5.84 -4.50 -2.69
C ILE A 7 7.34 -4.20 -2.85
N LYS A 8 7.72 -3.35 -3.83
CA LYS A 8 9.11 -2.96 -4.08
C LYS A 8 9.69 -2.17 -2.90
N HIS A 9 8.96 -1.21 -2.37
CA HIS A 9 9.37 -0.40 -1.22
C HIS A 9 9.64 -1.27 0.01
N PHE A 10 8.71 -2.16 0.34
CA PHE A 10 8.85 -3.08 1.47
C PHE A 10 9.79 -4.27 1.20
N LYS A 11 10.35 -4.40 -0.02
CA LYS A 11 11.19 -5.52 -0.46
C LYS A 11 10.48 -6.89 -0.41
N GLY A 12 9.17 -6.91 -0.63
CA GLY A 12 8.37 -8.12 -0.72
C GLY A 12 6.96 -7.99 -0.13
N ILE A 13 6.15 -9.01 -0.39
CA ILE A 13 4.76 -9.10 0.12
C ILE A 13 4.74 -9.37 1.63
N THR A 14 5.61 -10.25 2.12
CA THR A 14 5.70 -10.61 3.54
C THR A 14 6.00 -9.40 4.45
N PRO A 15 7.05 -8.60 4.20
CA PRO A 15 7.33 -7.39 4.98
C PRO A 15 6.22 -6.34 4.86
N LEU A 16 5.60 -6.18 3.69
CA LEU A 16 4.44 -5.32 3.49
C LEU A 16 3.23 -5.76 4.34
N ALA A 17 2.92 -7.06 4.35
CA ALA A 17 1.86 -7.63 5.15
C ALA A 17 2.10 -7.42 6.65
N LYS A 18 3.35 -7.63 7.11
CA LYS A 18 3.77 -7.37 8.49
C LYS A 18 3.64 -5.90 8.87
N ALA A 19 4.05 -4.97 8.01
CA ALA A 19 3.95 -3.53 8.28
C ALA A 19 2.49 -3.08 8.47
N LEU A 20 1.55 -3.73 7.77
CA LEU A 20 0.12 -3.44 7.87
C LEU A 20 -0.64 -4.30 8.88
N GLY A 21 0.02 -5.25 9.54
CA GLY A 21 -0.62 -6.20 10.46
C GLY A 21 -1.67 -7.10 9.78
N ILE A 22 -1.47 -7.45 8.51
CA ILE A 22 -2.37 -8.31 7.74
C ILE A 22 -1.68 -9.59 7.27
N THR A 23 -2.46 -10.51 6.71
CA THR A 23 -1.93 -11.75 6.15
C THR A 23 -1.32 -11.55 4.76
N TYR A 24 -0.40 -12.43 4.38
CA TYR A 24 0.18 -12.47 3.03
C TYR A 24 -0.91 -12.61 1.95
N GLU A 25 -1.92 -13.42 2.21
CA GLU A 25 -3.06 -13.63 1.29
C GLU A 25 -3.86 -12.35 1.08
N ALA A 26 -4.08 -11.54 2.11
CA ALA A 26 -4.77 -10.26 1.98
C ALA A 26 -4.05 -9.32 1.00
N VAL A 27 -2.71 -9.30 1.01
CA VAL A 27 -1.91 -8.50 0.06
C VAL A 27 -1.93 -9.11 -1.35
N ARG A 28 -2.08 -10.43 -1.48
CA ARG A 28 -2.24 -11.10 -2.78
C ARG A 28 -3.61 -10.86 -3.40
N GLN A 29 -4.64 -10.68 -2.59
CA GLN A 29 -6.00 -10.38 -3.05
C GLN A 29 -6.17 -8.94 -3.53
N TRP A 30 -5.20 -8.06 -3.27
CA TRP A 30 -5.20 -6.74 -3.88
C TRP A 30 -5.04 -6.85 -5.39
N GLY A 31 -5.85 -6.09 -6.12
CA GLY A 31 -5.71 -5.92 -7.55
C GLY A 31 -4.46 -5.13 -7.92
N GLU A 32 -4.47 -4.58 -9.13
CA GLU A 32 -3.39 -3.72 -9.62
C GLU A 32 -3.27 -2.43 -8.78
N GLU A 33 -4.42 -1.88 -8.40
CA GLU A 33 -4.55 -0.79 -7.44
C GLU A 33 -4.80 -1.32 -6.03
N ILE A 34 -4.10 -0.71 -5.07
CA ILE A 34 -4.30 -0.97 -3.65
C ILE A 34 -5.62 -0.31 -3.21
N PRO A 35 -6.48 -0.94 -2.40
CA PRO A 35 -7.68 -0.28 -1.87
C PRO A 35 -7.34 1.01 -1.12
N GLU A 36 -8.13 2.08 -1.30
CA GLU A 36 -7.84 3.42 -0.77
C GLU A 36 -7.49 3.43 0.73
N LEU A 37 -8.26 2.72 1.55
CA LEU A 37 -8.01 2.56 2.98
C LEU A 37 -6.59 2.02 3.28
N ARG A 38 -6.12 1.04 2.49
CA ARG A 38 -4.78 0.47 2.63
C ARG A 38 -3.72 1.44 2.15
N GLN A 39 -4.06 2.31 1.20
CA GLN A 39 -3.15 3.34 0.75
C GLN A 39 -2.83 4.35 1.86
N TYR A 40 -3.83 4.81 2.61
CA TYR A 40 -3.60 5.69 3.76
C TYR A 40 -2.82 4.99 4.88
N GLN A 41 -3.13 3.72 5.16
CA GLN A 41 -2.36 2.94 6.14
C GLN A 41 -0.89 2.84 5.74
N LEU A 42 -0.62 2.60 4.44
CA LEU A 42 0.72 2.56 3.89
C LEU A 42 1.44 3.90 4.02
N GLU A 43 0.75 5.00 3.76
CA GLU A 43 1.30 6.35 3.96
C GLU A 43 1.71 6.60 5.41
N LEU A 44 0.89 6.17 6.36
CA LEU A 44 1.19 6.30 7.79
C LEU A 44 2.39 5.45 8.21
N VAL A 45 2.45 4.18 7.80
CA VAL A 45 3.55 3.27 8.21
C VAL A 45 4.87 3.59 7.49
N THR A 46 4.80 4.24 6.32
CA THR A 46 5.98 4.72 5.58
C THR A 46 6.28 6.19 5.86
N ASN A 47 5.60 6.81 6.82
CA ASN A 47 5.79 8.19 7.22
C ASN A 47 5.76 9.19 6.03
N GLY A 48 4.90 8.94 5.05
CA GLY A 48 4.74 9.76 3.86
C GLY A 48 5.62 9.41 2.65
N GLU A 49 6.45 8.36 2.72
CA GLU A 49 7.25 7.91 1.55
C GLU A 49 6.36 7.31 0.45
N LEU A 50 5.35 6.51 0.82
CA LEU A 50 4.31 6.06 -0.09
C LEU A 50 3.07 6.93 0.08
N LYS A 51 2.78 7.76 -0.91
CA LYS A 51 1.56 8.59 -0.87
C LYS A 51 0.37 7.79 -1.35
N ALA A 52 -0.72 7.84 -0.59
CA ALA A 52 -1.99 7.40 -1.12
C ALA A 52 -2.28 8.18 -2.40
N GLY A 53 -2.72 7.44 -3.43
CA GLY A 53 -3.13 8.01 -4.69
C GLY A 53 -4.31 8.92 -4.39
N LYS A 54 -4.01 10.21 -4.19
CA LYS A 54 -4.97 11.26 -4.47
C LYS A 54 -5.45 10.97 -5.88
N LYS A 55 -6.70 10.50 -6.03
CA LYS A 55 -7.51 11.08 -7.09
C LYS A 55 -7.29 12.57 -6.88
N GLN A 56 -6.61 13.22 -7.83
CA GLN A 56 -6.51 14.66 -7.85
C GLN A 56 -7.91 15.18 -7.56
N SER A 57 -8.14 15.68 -6.35
CA SER A 57 -9.08 16.75 -6.14
C SER A 57 -8.48 17.90 -6.92
N ALA A 58 -8.75 17.91 -8.22
CA ALA A 58 -8.60 19.08 -9.05
C ALA A 58 -9.50 20.12 -8.40
N SER A 59 -8.85 21.13 -7.81
CA SER A 59 -9.48 22.39 -7.41
C SER A 59 -10.07 23.09 -8.63
#